data_AF-A0A377D3B7-F1
#
_entry.id   AF-A0A377D3B7-F1
#
_cell.length_a   1.000
_cell.length_b   1.000
_cell.length_c   1.000
_cell.angle_alpha   90.00
_cell.angle_beta   90.00
_cell.angle_gamma   90.00
#
_symmetry.space_group_name_H-M   'P 1'
#
loop_
_entity.id
_entity.type
_entity.pdbx_description
1 polymer ?
#
loop_
_entity_poly.entity_id
_entity_poly.type
_entity_poly.pdbx_seq_one_letter_code
_entity_poly.pdbx_strand_id
1 'polypeptide(L)'
;MLYLTKIRNAESEFTGNEQKIADFLRANVSELKSVSSRKIAKQLGISQSSIVKFAQKLGAQGFTELRMALIGEYSASREKTNATALHLHSSITSDDSLEVIARKLNREKELALEQTCALFDYARLQKIIDVISKAQFIQITGLGGSALVGARSVVQTDENWLSRGLRSRHARTSHRFPGVEKRRCTNRYLLQRQ
;
A
#
# COMPACT_ATOMS: atom_id res chain seq x y z
N MET A 1 -14.74 -10.23 -13.35
CA MET A 1 -15.83 -10.38 -12.37
C MET A 1 -16.26 -8.97 -11.98
N LEU A 2 -17.56 -8.64 -12.00
CA LEU A 2 -18.08 -7.35 -11.56
C LEU A 2 -18.75 -7.50 -10.18
N TYR A 3 -18.01 -7.21 -9.11
CA TYR A 3 -18.47 -7.26 -7.73
C TYR A 3 -19.59 -6.24 -7.44
N LEU A 4 -19.61 -5.08 -8.10
CA LEU A 4 -20.74 -4.13 -7.95
C LEU A 4 -22.07 -4.73 -8.44
N THR A 5 -22.04 -5.48 -9.54
CA THR A 5 -23.22 -6.19 -10.06
C THR A 5 -23.65 -7.31 -9.13
N LYS A 6 -22.68 -8.05 -8.56
CA LYS A 6 -22.97 -9.10 -7.56
C LYS A 6 -23.62 -8.52 -6.31
N ILE A 7 -23.10 -7.40 -5.80
CA ILE A 7 -23.67 -6.72 -4.64
C ILE A 7 -25.11 -6.33 -4.92
N ARG A 8 -25.39 -5.70 -6.07
CA ARG A 8 -26.75 -5.30 -6.46
C ARG A 8 -27.70 -6.49 -6.59
N ASN A 9 -27.24 -7.60 -7.16
CA ASN A 9 -28.09 -8.77 -7.37
C ASN A 9 -28.37 -9.56 -6.08
N ALA A 10 -27.48 -9.46 -5.09
CA ALA A 10 -27.61 -10.16 -3.80
C ALA A 10 -28.19 -9.27 -2.68
N GLU A 11 -28.69 -8.06 -3.00
CA GLU A 11 -29.20 -7.10 -2.02
C GLU A 11 -30.34 -7.66 -1.16
N SER A 12 -31.20 -8.50 -1.74
CA SER A 12 -32.30 -9.16 -1.02
C SER A 12 -31.86 -10.30 -0.09
N GLU A 13 -30.61 -10.76 -0.21
CA GLU A 13 -30.04 -11.89 0.54
C GLU A 13 -29.08 -11.45 1.65
N PHE A 14 -28.93 -10.13 1.84
CA PHE A 14 -28.06 -9.56 2.86
C PHE A 14 -28.78 -9.43 4.20
N THR A 15 -28.09 -9.82 5.26
CA THR A 15 -28.50 -9.48 6.63
C THR A 15 -28.34 -7.97 6.86
N GLY A 16 -29.00 -7.41 7.89
CA GLY A 16 -28.93 -5.96 8.14
C GLY A 16 -27.52 -5.40 8.34
N ASN A 17 -26.56 -6.21 8.80
CA ASN A 17 -25.15 -5.81 8.89
C ASN A 17 -24.42 -5.90 7.54
N GLU A 18 -24.75 -6.90 6.72
CA GLU A 18 -24.20 -7.04 5.36
C GLU A 18 -24.71 -5.92 4.44
N GLN A 19 -25.95 -5.49 4.62
CA GLN A 19 -26.53 -4.38 3.88
C GLN A 19 -25.83 -3.06 4.17
N LYS A 20 -25.54 -2.77 5.45
CA LYS A 20 -24.70 -1.62 5.84
C LYS A 20 -23.33 -1.64 5.18
N ILE A 21 -22.72 -2.83 5.04
CA ILE A 21 -21.42 -2.98 4.36
C ILE A 21 -21.58 -2.73 2.86
N ALA A 22 -22.58 -3.32 2.22
CA ALA A 22 -22.88 -3.14 0.80
C ALA A 22 -23.13 -1.66 0.45
N ASP A 23 -23.96 -0.97 1.23
CA ASP A 23 -24.28 0.44 1.06
C ASP A 23 -23.05 1.33 1.22
N PHE A 24 -22.24 1.05 2.24
CA PHE A 24 -20.99 1.78 2.46
C PHE A 24 -20.03 1.61 1.26
N LEU A 25 -19.86 0.38 0.78
CA LEU A 25 -18.97 0.09 -0.34
C LEU A 25 -19.46 0.76 -1.63
N ARG A 26 -20.77 0.79 -1.90
CA ARG A 26 -21.37 1.44 -3.07
C ARG A 26 -21.27 2.97 -3.02
N ALA A 27 -21.53 3.57 -1.86
CA ALA A 27 -21.52 5.02 -1.70
C ALA A 27 -20.10 5.60 -1.70
N ASN A 28 -19.12 4.85 -1.20
CA ASN A 28 -17.77 5.35 -0.94
C ASN A 28 -16.69 4.64 -1.77
N VAL A 29 -17.02 4.14 -2.97
CA VAL A 29 -16.06 3.40 -3.82
C VAL A 29 -14.78 4.21 -4.09
N SER A 30 -14.90 5.54 -4.23
CA SER A 30 -13.79 6.48 -4.38
C SER A 30 -12.85 6.52 -3.17
N GLU A 31 -13.38 6.35 -1.96
CA GLU A 31 -12.65 6.45 -0.71
C GLU A 31 -12.01 5.11 -0.29
N LEU A 32 -12.43 3.99 -0.88
CA LEU A 32 -11.87 2.65 -0.61
C LEU A 32 -10.35 2.55 -0.84
N LYS A 33 -9.75 3.53 -1.55
CA LYS A 33 -8.31 3.60 -1.82
C LYS A 33 -7.46 3.72 -0.55
N SER A 34 -7.93 4.45 0.47
CA SER A 34 -7.18 4.74 1.70
C SER A 34 -7.73 4.07 2.95
N VAL A 35 -8.79 3.26 2.81
CA VAL A 35 -9.55 2.72 3.93
C VAL A 35 -9.23 1.24 4.18
N SER A 36 -8.94 0.89 5.44
CA SER A 36 -8.70 -0.49 5.88
C SER A 36 -9.98 -1.14 6.42
N SER A 37 -10.05 -2.48 6.42
CA SER A 37 -11.19 -3.23 6.98
C SER A 37 -11.48 -2.86 8.44
N ARG A 38 -10.44 -2.60 9.24
CA ARG A 38 -10.57 -2.16 10.63
C ARG A 38 -11.22 -0.78 10.76
N LYS A 39 -10.93 0.14 9.84
CA LYS A 39 -11.52 1.49 9.84
C LYS A 39 -13.01 1.44 9.48
N ILE A 40 -13.37 0.63 8.48
CA ILE A 40 -14.77 0.41 8.08
C ILE A 40 -15.56 -0.24 9.21
N ALA A 41 -14.98 -1.27 9.84
CA ALA A 41 -15.57 -1.95 11.00
C ALA A 41 -15.94 -0.95 12.11
N LYS A 42 -15.00 -0.06 12.45
CA LYS A 42 -15.22 0.98 13.46
C LYS A 42 -16.29 1.98 13.04
N GLN A 43 -16.31 2.40 11.77
CA GLN A 43 -17.26 3.38 11.25
C GLN A 43 -18.69 2.84 11.18
N LEU A 44 -18.86 1.57 10.83
CA LEU A 44 -20.17 0.93 10.72
C LEU A 44 -20.65 0.29 12.04
N GLY A 45 -19.80 0.24 13.07
CA GLY A 45 -20.10 -0.44 14.34
C GLY A 45 -20.19 -1.96 14.20
N ILE A 46 -19.47 -2.54 13.24
CA ILE A 46 -19.52 -3.96 12.90
C ILE A 46 -18.15 -4.60 13.19
N SER A 47 -18.11 -5.89 13.49
CA SER A 47 -16.84 -6.60 13.66
C SER A 47 -16.03 -6.67 12.35
N GLN A 48 -14.70 -6.62 12.47
CA GLN A 48 -13.81 -6.78 11.31
C GLN A 48 -14.03 -8.14 10.61
N SER A 49 -14.33 -9.19 11.37
CA SER A 49 -14.58 -10.53 10.82
C SER A 49 -15.82 -10.57 9.93
N SER A 50 -16.88 -9.81 10.25
CA SER A 50 -18.07 -9.72 9.39
C SER A 50 -17.76 -9.09 8.03
N ILE A 51 -16.85 -8.12 7.97
CA ILE A 51 -16.41 -7.52 6.69
C ILE A 51 -15.64 -8.54 5.84
N VAL A 52 -14.80 -9.34 6.47
CA VAL A 52 -14.06 -10.41 5.77
C VAL A 52 -15.01 -11.50 5.28
N LYS A 53 -15.97 -11.92 6.11
CA LYS A 53 -17.00 -12.90 5.74
C LYS A 53 -17.89 -12.40 4.62
N PHE A 54 -18.27 -11.13 4.63
CA PHE A 54 -19.00 -10.49 3.54
C PHE A 54 -18.22 -10.56 2.22
N ALA A 55 -16.92 -10.24 2.24
CA ALA A 55 -16.07 -10.36 1.05
C ALA A 55 -15.98 -11.80 0.53
N GLN A 56 -15.90 -12.78 1.44
CA GLN A 56 -15.90 -14.21 1.10
C GLN A 56 -17.23 -14.67 0.52
N LYS A 57 -18.36 -14.20 1.07
CA LYS A 57 -19.71 -14.47 0.53
C LYS A 57 -19.88 -13.98 -0.92
N LEU A 58 -19.21 -12.88 -1.29
CA LEU A 58 -19.17 -12.37 -2.66
C LEU A 58 -18.19 -13.11 -3.60
N GLY A 59 -17.39 -14.04 -3.05
CA GLY A 59 -16.43 -14.86 -3.78
C GLY A 59 -15.00 -14.31 -3.82
N ALA A 60 -14.66 -13.33 -2.98
CA ALA A 60 -13.27 -12.86 -2.81
C ALA A 60 -12.58 -13.63 -1.67
N GLN A 61 -11.26 -13.84 -1.73
CA GLN A 61 -10.51 -14.49 -0.65
C GLN A 61 -10.49 -13.66 0.65
N GLY A 62 -10.70 -12.36 0.54
CA GLY A 62 -10.88 -11.46 1.68
C GLY A 62 -11.14 -10.02 1.27
N PHE A 63 -11.19 -9.13 2.27
CA PHE A 63 -11.53 -7.72 2.04
C PHE A 63 -10.55 -7.00 1.11
N THR A 64 -9.25 -7.28 1.22
CA THR A 64 -8.23 -6.62 0.38
C THR A 64 -8.45 -6.91 -1.10
N GLU A 65 -8.79 -8.16 -1.46
CA GLU A 65 -9.07 -8.54 -2.84
C GLU A 65 -10.36 -7.88 -3.35
N LEU A 66 -11.45 -7.96 -2.57
CA LEU A 66 -12.71 -7.29 -2.88
C LEU A 66 -12.49 -5.78 -3.12
N ARG A 67 -11.74 -5.13 -2.24
CA ARG A 67 -11.40 -3.70 -2.33
C ARG A 67 -10.66 -3.37 -3.63
N MET A 68 -9.67 -4.17 -4.00
CA MET A 68 -8.90 -3.93 -5.23
C MET A 68 -9.73 -4.15 -6.47
N ALA A 69 -10.59 -5.18 -6.47
CA ALA A 69 -11.49 -5.41 -7.58
C ALA A 69 -12.53 -4.28 -7.72
N LEU A 70 -13.13 -3.81 -6.62
CA LEU A 70 -14.06 -2.68 -6.64
C LEU A 70 -13.40 -1.39 -7.14
N ILE A 71 -12.15 -1.12 -6.75
CA ILE A 71 -11.40 0.02 -7.28
C ILE A 71 -11.16 -0.14 -8.79
N GLY A 72 -10.75 -1.32 -9.25
CA GLY A 72 -10.52 -1.59 -10.67
C GLY A 72 -11.80 -1.43 -11.50
N GLU A 73 -12.92 -1.96 -11.00
CA GLU A 73 -14.24 -1.83 -11.64
C GLU A 73 -14.70 -0.37 -11.72
N TYR A 74 -14.52 0.39 -10.64
CA TYR A 74 -14.89 1.79 -10.61
C TYR A 74 -14.09 2.61 -11.63
N SER A 75 -12.77 2.38 -11.70
CA SER A 75 -11.89 3.03 -12.69
C SER A 75 -12.29 2.67 -14.12
N ALA A 76 -12.51 1.38 -14.41
CA ALA A 76 -12.92 0.92 -15.76
C ALA A 76 -14.31 1.40 -16.18
N SER A 77 -15.25 1.56 -15.24
CA SER A 77 -16.60 2.10 -15.53
C SER A 77 -16.56 3.59 -15.89
N ARG A 78 -15.62 4.32 -15.28
CA ARG A 78 -15.41 5.74 -15.51
C ARG A 78 -14.69 6.01 -16.83
N GLU A 79 -13.78 5.14 -17.26
CA GLU A 79 -13.16 5.21 -18.59
C GLU A 79 -14.19 5.13 -19.74
N LYS A 80 -15.32 4.43 -19.54
CA LYS A 80 -16.38 4.31 -20.55
C LYS A 80 -17.35 5.50 -20.62
N THR A 81 -17.39 6.35 -19.59
CA THR A 81 -18.38 7.45 -19.49
C THR A 81 -17.76 8.84 -19.36
N ASN A 82 -16.46 8.94 -19.10
CA ASN A 82 -15.71 10.19 -19.18
C ASN A 82 -14.29 9.87 -19.63
N ALA A 83 -13.87 10.43 -20.77
CA ALA A 83 -12.50 10.45 -21.25
C ALA A 83 -11.56 11.30 -20.34
N THR A 84 -11.75 11.27 -19.02
CA THR A 84 -11.12 12.20 -18.07
C THR A 84 -11.05 11.66 -16.63
N ALA A 85 -11.16 10.35 -16.41
CA ALA A 85 -11.23 9.81 -15.05
C ALA A 85 -10.00 8.99 -14.64
N LEU A 86 -9.10 9.69 -13.93
CA LEU A 86 -8.52 9.22 -12.68
C LEU A 86 -7.71 7.91 -12.76
N HIS A 87 -6.66 7.95 -13.58
CA HIS A 87 -5.47 7.15 -13.35
C HIS A 87 -4.99 7.28 -11.90
N LEU A 88 -4.84 6.15 -11.23
CA LEU A 88 -4.07 6.05 -10.00
C LEU A 88 -2.61 6.38 -10.36
N HIS A 89 -2.21 7.64 -10.16
CA HIS A 89 -0.84 8.17 -10.29
C HIS A 89 -0.22 8.28 -11.68
N SER A 90 -1.02 8.56 -12.70
CA SER A 90 -0.45 9.24 -13.86
C SER A 90 -1.55 9.88 -14.69
N SER A 91 -1.60 11.21 -14.76
CA SER A 91 -2.34 11.91 -15.83
C SER A 91 -1.86 11.54 -17.26
N ILE A 92 -0.91 10.60 -17.36
CA ILE A 92 -0.35 9.98 -18.55
C ILE A 92 -1.38 9.03 -19.15
N THR A 93 -1.82 9.33 -20.37
CA THR A 93 -2.67 8.48 -21.20
C THR A 93 -1.86 7.82 -22.32
N SER A 94 -2.40 6.77 -22.94
CA SER A 94 -1.77 6.12 -24.09
C SER A 94 -1.66 7.01 -25.33
N ASP A 95 -2.45 8.08 -25.37
CA ASP A 95 -2.52 9.01 -26.49
C ASP A 95 -1.55 10.20 -26.33
N ASP A 96 -0.88 10.31 -25.17
CA ASP A 96 0.10 11.36 -24.93
C ASP A 96 1.37 11.15 -25.77
N SER A 97 1.94 12.23 -26.31
CA SER A 97 3.27 12.18 -26.92
C SER A 97 4.34 11.87 -25.87
N LEU A 98 5.45 11.24 -26.27
CA LEU A 98 6.56 10.90 -25.35
C LEU A 98 7.03 12.12 -24.51
N GLU A 99 7.00 13.31 -25.09
CA GLU A 99 7.36 14.56 -24.41
C GLU A 99 6.35 14.94 -23.32
N VAL A 100 5.05 14.81 -23.60
CA VAL A 100 3.98 15.07 -22.65
C VAL A 100 4.03 14.05 -21.50
N ILE A 101 4.29 12.78 -21.83
CA ILE A 101 4.48 11.71 -20.84
C ILE A 101 5.62 12.06 -19.89
N ALA A 102 6.79 12.44 -20.42
CA ALA A 102 7.95 12.81 -19.62
C ALA A 102 7.67 13.99 -18.68
N ARG A 103 7.02 15.05 -19.19
CA ARG A 103 6.64 16.23 -18.40
C ARG A 103 5.64 15.92 -17.30
N LYS A 104 4.59 15.14 -17.61
CA LYS A 104 3.59 14.70 -16.63
C LYS A 104 4.23 13.86 -15.53
N LEU A 105 5.10 12.92 -15.90
CA LEU A 105 5.81 12.09 -14.93
C LEU A 105 6.67 12.93 -13.99
N ASN A 106 7.44 13.90 -14.52
CA ASN A 106 8.29 14.75 -13.70
C ASN A 106 7.47 15.58 -12.69
N ARG A 107 6.39 16.21 -13.16
CA ARG A 107 5.48 16.99 -12.31
C ARG A 107 4.85 16.16 -11.19
N GLU A 108 4.41 14.94 -11.49
CA GLU A 108 3.87 14.02 -10.47
C GLU A 108 4.91 13.67 -9.40
N LYS A 109 6.20 13.56 -9.77
CA LYS A 109 7.28 13.30 -8.81
C LYS A 109 7.56 14.51 -7.92
N GLU A 110 7.60 15.70 -8.50
CA GLU A 110 7.78 16.95 -7.75
C GLU A 110 6.66 17.12 -6.72
N LEU A 111 5.40 16.99 -7.15
CA LEU A 111 4.24 17.09 -6.26
C LEU A 111 4.27 16.05 -5.14
N ALA A 112 4.64 14.79 -5.44
CA ALA A 112 4.74 13.75 -4.44
C ALA A 112 5.81 14.06 -3.37
N LEU A 113 6.95 14.64 -3.78
CA LEU A 113 8.00 15.07 -2.87
C LEU A 113 7.54 16.23 -1.98
N GLU A 114 6.92 17.26 -2.58
CA GLU A 114 6.39 18.42 -1.86
C GLU A 114 5.35 18.02 -0.82
N GLN A 115 4.38 17.19 -1.20
CA GLN A 115 3.35 16.70 -0.29
C GLN A 115 3.94 15.87 0.84
N THR A 116 4.96 15.05 0.56
CA THR A 116 5.64 14.27 1.61
C THR A 116 6.33 15.19 2.62
N CYS A 117 7.05 16.21 2.15
CA CYS A 117 7.70 17.19 3.01
C CYS A 117 6.69 18.00 3.84
N ALA A 118 5.56 18.37 3.25
CA ALA A 118 4.51 19.14 3.93
C ALA A 118 3.88 18.39 5.12
N LEU A 119 3.97 17.05 5.15
CA LEU A 119 3.45 16.22 6.25
C LEU A 119 4.46 16.04 7.40
N PHE A 120 5.67 16.60 7.30
CA PHE A 120 6.67 16.45 8.34
C PHE A 120 6.38 17.32 9.56
N ASP A 121 6.16 16.65 10.70
CA ASP A 121 6.28 17.22 12.03
C ASP A 121 7.76 17.22 12.43
N TYR A 122 8.44 18.34 12.23
CA TYR A 122 9.88 18.46 12.49
C TYR A 122 10.27 18.21 13.95
N ALA A 123 9.40 18.54 14.91
CA ALA A 123 9.66 18.27 16.32
C ALA A 123 9.63 16.77 16.62
N ARG A 124 8.69 16.04 16.01
CA ARG A 124 8.64 14.57 16.09
C ARG A 124 9.81 13.93 15.36
N LEU A 125 10.18 14.45 14.18
CA LEU A 125 11.31 13.95 13.41
C LEU A 125 12.61 14.03 14.21
N GLN A 126 12.87 15.14 14.91
CA GLN A 126 14.04 15.27 15.77
C GLN A 126 14.09 14.21 16.87
N LYS A 127 12.96 13.95 17.54
CA LYS A 127 12.87 12.89 18.56
C LYS A 127 13.17 11.50 17.98
N ILE A 128 12.69 11.22 16.77
CA ILE A 128 12.95 9.96 16.07
C ILE A 128 14.45 9.84 15.75
N ILE A 129 15.09 10.90 15.28
CA ILE A 129 16.53 10.94 15.00
C ILE A 129 17.32 10.66 16.28
N ASP A 130 16.96 11.26 17.41
CA ASP A 130 17.66 11.06 18.68
C ASP A 130 17.57 9.60 19.16
N VAL A 131 16.40 8.96 19.02
CA VAL A 131 16.21 7.53 19.37
C VAL A 131 17.02 6.64 18.43
N ILE A 132 16.97 6.88 17.13
CA ILE A 132 17.71 6.09 16.12
C ILE A 132 19.23 6.25 16.33
N SER A 133 19.71 7.47 16.61
CA SER A 133 21.15 7.75 16.82
C SER A 133 21.75 7.02 18.02
N LYS A 134 20.95 6.76 19.05
CA LYS A 134 21.36 6.04 20.26
C LYS A 134 21.15 4.53 20.18
N ALA A 135 20.44 4.04 19.16
CA ALA A 135 20.14 2.63 19.02
C ALA A 135 21.42 1.82 18.71
N GLN A 136 21.66 0.76 19.49
CA GLN A 136 22.76 -0.18 19.21
C GLN A 136 22.42 -1.13 18.05
N PHE A 137 21.14 -1.29 17.75
CA PHE A 137 20.62 -2.19 16.74
C PHE A 137 19.41 -1.57 16.03
N ILE A 138 19.43 -1.55 14.70
CA ILE A 138 18.31 -1.08 13.87
C ILE A 138 18.03 -2.15 12.82
N GLN A 139 16.81 -2.69 12.84
CA GLN A 139 16.35 -3.64 11.84
C GLN A 139 15.35 -2.96 10.89
N ILE A 140 15.66 -3.00 9.59
CA ILE A 140 14.77 -2.51 8.54
C ILE A 140 14.26 -3.71 7.74
N THR A 141 12.95 -3.88 7.68
CA THR A 141 12.30 -4.95 6.94
C THR A 141 11.37 -4.38 5.89
N GLY A 142 11.42 -4.94 4.68
CA GLY A 142 10.51 -4.60 3.59
C GLY A 142 10.32 -5.78 2.66
N LEU A 143 9.21 -5.79 1.93
CA LEU A 143 8.91 -6.80 0.89
C LEU A 143 8.82 -6.11 -0.47
N GLY A 144 9.32 -6.75 -1.53
CA GLY A 144 9.27 -6.22 -2.89
C GLY A 144 9.98 -4.87 -3.04
N GLY A 145 9.32 -3.89 -3.66
CA GLY A 145 9.87 -2.54 -3.87
C GLY A 145 10.25 -1.83 -2.57
N SER A 146 9.54 -2.09 -1.47
CA SER A 146 9.86 -1.53 -0.15
C SER A 146 11.16 -2.10 0.44
N ALA A 147 11.56 -3.30 0.04
CA ALA A 147 12.86 -3.85 0.41
C ALA A 147 14.02 -3.07 -0.23
N LEU A 148 13.82 -2.59 -1.47
CA LEU A 148 14.82 -1.77 -2.17
C LEU A 148 14.98 -0.40 -1.51
N VAL A 149 13.86 0.20 -1.08
CA VAL A 149 13.89 1.46 -0.31
C VAL A 149 14.63 1.24 1.00
N GLY A 150 14.27 0.21 1.76
CA GLY A 150 14.95 -0.11 3.02
C GLY A 150 16.45 -0.37 2.85
N ALA A 151 16.84 -1.14 1.83
CA ALA A 151 18.24 -1.37 1.52
C ALA A 151 18.98 -0.07 1.17
N ARG A 152 18.39 0.79 0.33
CA ARG A 152 18.99 2.08 -0.07
C ARG A 152 19.10 3.06 1.10
N SER A 153 18.11 3.09 1.99
CA SER A 153 18.16 3.91 3.20
C SER A 153 19.33 3.54 4.09
N VAL A 154 19.65 2.24 4.21
CA VAL A 154 20.84 1.76 4.94
C VAL A 154 22.14 2.18 4.24
N VAL A 155 22.27 1.99 2.92
CA VAL A 155 23.47 2.41 2.16
C VAL A 155 23.77 3.90 2.38
N GLN A 156 22.74 4.73 2.23
CA GLN A 156 22.90 6.18 2.23
C GLN A 156 23.08 6.76 3.63
N THR A 157 22.62 6.04 4.67
CA THR A 157 23.05 6.33 6.03
C THR A 157 24.48 5.85 6.26
N ASP A 158 24.93 4.72 5.71
CA ASP A 158 26.29 4.22 5.94
C ASP A 158 27.38 5.24 5.60
N GLU A 159 27.27 6.03 4.52
CA GLU A 159 28.26 7.10 4.23
C GLU A 159 28.36 8.16 5.34
N ASN A 160 27.23 8.53 5.96
CA ASN A 160 27.17 9.49 7.08
C ASN A 160 27.46 8.84 8.45
N TRP A 161 27.36 7.52 8.55
CA TRP A 161 27.56 6.76 9.78
C TRP A 161 28.99 6.20 9.86
N LEU A 162 29.62 5.90 8.71
CA LEU A 162 31.03 5.54 8.56
C LEU A 162 31.95 6.68 9.00
N SER A 163 31.59 7.93 8.69
CA SER A 163 32.28 9.12 9.20
C SER A 163 32.16 9.29 10.72
N ARG A 164 31.21 8.59 11.36
CA ARG A 164 31.00 8.51 12.82
C ARG A 164 31.40 7.14 13.41
N GLY A 165 32.07 6.28 12.65
CA GLY A 165 32.60 4.99 13.10
C GLY A 165 31.63 3.80 13.08
N LEU A 166 30.44 3.92 12.48
CA LEU A 166 29.47 2.84 12.31
C LEU A 166 29.54 2.26 10.90
N ARG A 167 29.58 0.92 10.75
CA ARG A 167 29.59 0.22 9.45
C ARG A 167 28.26 -0.51 9.19
N SER A 168 27.76 -0.47 7.97
CA SER A 168 26.61 -1.25 7.50
C SER A 168 27.01 -2.34 6.49
N ARG A 169 26.21 -3.41 6.38
CA ARG A 169 26.27 -4.40 5.28
C ARG A 169 24.87 -4.90 4.89
N HIS A 170 24.72 -5.26 3.61
CA HIS A 170 23.45 -5.41 2.89
C HIS A 170 22.97 -6.87 2.70
N ALA A 171 21.65 -7.11 2.70
CA ALA A 171 21.06 -8.38 2.23
C ALA A 171 19.60 -8.23 1.72
N ARG A 172 19.22 -9.02 0.69
CA ARG A 172 17.90 -9.09 0.05
C ARG A 172 17.14 -10.37 0.44
N THR A 173 15.81 -10.31 0.56
CA THR A 173 14.94 -11.48 0.77
C THR A 173 13.83 -11.58 -0.28
N SER A 174 13.63 -12.79 -0.81
CA SER A 174 12.48 -13.20 -1.61
C SER A 174 11.58 -14.12 -0.77
N HIS A 175 10.25 -14.06 -0.95
CA HIS A 175 9.30 -15.00 -0.33
C HIS A 175 8.98 -16.15 -1.31
N ARG A 176 9.02 -17.38 -0.80
CA ARG A 176 8.84 -18.67 -1.51
C ARG A 176 7.50 -19.28 -1.09
N PHE A 177 6.71 -19.78 -2.05
CA PHE A 177 5.52 -20.61 -1.82
C PHE A 177 5.92 -22.05 -1.37
N PRO A 178 5.10 -22.75 -0.57
CA PRO A 178 5.40 -24.11 -0.10
C PRO A 178 5.21 -25.13 -1.25
N GLY A 179 6.26 -25.88 -1.59
CA GLY A 179 6.19 -26.97 -2.59
C GLY A 179 7.45 -27.25 -3.41
N VAL A 180 8.51 -26.43 -3.32
CA VAL A 180 9.74 -26.63 -4.12
C VAL A 180 10.93 -27.02 -3.25
N GLU A 181 11.47 -28.19 -3.55
CA GLU A 181 12.54 -28.89 -2.85
C GLU A 181 13.88 -28.10 -2.76
N LYS A 182 14.69 -28.55 -1.81
CA LYS A 182 15.78 -27.89 -1.09
C LYS A 182 16.85 -27.23 -1.97
N ARG A 183 17.11 -25.94 -1.70
CA ARG A 183 18.48 -25.41 -1.55
C ARG A 183 18.52 -24.51 -0.32
N ARG A 184 19.45 -24.77 0.60
CA ARG A 184 19.64 -23.96 1.82
C ARG A 184 19.92 -22.51 1.42
N CYS A 185 19.05 -21.61 1.84
CA CYS A 185 19.31 -20.17 1.84
C CYS A 185 18.90 -19.65 3.21
N THR A 186 19.83 -19.73 4.17
CA THR A 186 19.71 -19.11 5.49
C THR A 186 20.17 -17.66 5.36
N ASN A 187 19.26 -16.69 5.47
CA ASN A 187 19.59 -15.28 5.64
C ASN A 187 19.15 -14.83 7.03
N ARG A 188 20.11 -14.68 7.93
CA ARG A 188 19.95 -14.19 9.30
C ARG A 188 20.72 -12.86 9.38
N TYR A 189 20.05 -11.81 9.82
CA TYR A 189 20.58 -10.44 9.90
C TYR A 189 21.17 -10.20 11.29
N LEU A 190 22.40 -9.71 11.37
CA LEU A 190 23.06 -9.37 12.62
C LEU A 190 23.76 -8.02 12.45
N LEU A 191 23.34 -7.04 13.26
CA LEU A 191 24.09 -5.83 13.54
C LEU A 191 24.42 -5.91 15.02
N GLN A 192 25.70 -5.91 15.38
CA GLN A 192 26.15 -5.86 16.77
C GLN A 192 27.25 -4.81 16.85
N ARG A 193 27.11 -3.87 17.78
CA ARG A 193 28.26 -3.09 18.27
C ARG A 193 29.13 -4.02 19.13
N GLN A 194 30.45 -3.86 19.08
CA GLN A 194 31.33 -4.32 20.15
C GLN A 194 31.16 -3.43 21.36
#